data_AF-A0A8K1RBX3-F1
#
_entry.id   AF-A0A8K1RBX3-F1
#
_cell.length_a   1.000
_cell.length_b   1.000
_cell.length_c   1.000
_cell.angle_alpha   90.00
_cell.angle_beta   90.00
_cell.angle_gamma   90.00
#
_symmetry.space_group_name_H-M   'P 1'
#
loop_
_entity.id
_entity.type
_entity.pdbx_description
1 polymer ?
#
loop_
_entity_poly.entity_id
_entity_poly.type
_entity_poly.pdbx_seq_one_letter_code
_entity_poly.pdbx_strand_id
1 'polypeptide(L)'
;MDNLIEISSKVNIKSMTVLTIESIHSIFDKLIPIFNPYSHYFYWKYPQYELMSRLARFINAKAHYTLYGFTTILDIIYSYPNSRLKSKEYWLEIIQSWFKTQANKNNSGENNIPAVYGRASLKGQIVAWKCVFPIESKIKSKQFGFTNNTESSMRIRIREALTQAITYRDTSIKSWIDSLK
;
A
#
# COMPACT_ATOMS: atom_id res chain seq x y z
N MET A 1 24.36 -46.58 -47.18
CA MET A 1 23.04 -46.07 -47.57
C MET A 1 22.62 -45.10 -46.49
N ASP A 2 23.12 -43.88 -46.62
CA ASP A 2 22.71 -42.72 -45.84
C ASP A 2 21.31 -42.30 -46.26
N ASN A 3 20.47 -41.94 -45.30
CA ASN A 3 19.54 -40.81 -45.37
C ASN A 3 18.79 -40.68 -44.05
N LEU A 4 19.49 -40.13 -43.05
CA LEU A 4 18.83 -39.37 -41.99
C LEU A 4 18.41 -38.05 -42.64
N ILE A 5 17.11 -37.88 -42.89
CA ILE A 5 16.54 -36.58 -43.21
C ILE A 5 16.53 -35.78 -41.91
N GLU A 6 17.63 -35.07 -41.70
CA GLU A 6 17.74 -33.95 -40.79
C GLU A 6 16.80 -32.86 -41.31
N ILE A 7 15.57 -32.78 -40.78
CA ILE A 7 14.72 -31.61 -41.00
C ILE A 7 15.25 -30.48 -40.11
N SER A 8 16.36 -29.92 -40.59
CA SER A 8 16.70 -28.52 -40.40
C SER A 8 15.50 -27.68 -40.86
N SER A 9 14.75 -27.18 -39.90
CA SER A 9 14.15 -25.86 -40.03
C SER A 9 14.36 -25.10 -38.73
N LYS A 10 15.61 -24.61 -38.58
CA LYS A 10 15.88 -23.40 -37.81
C LYS A 10 14.93 -22.32 -38.32
N VAL A 11 13.78 -22.16 -37.67
CA VAL A 11 12.94 -20.99 -37.84
C VAL A 11 13.81 -19.82 -37.40
N ASN A 12 14.36 -19.12 -38.38
CA ASN A 12 15.12 -17.91 -38.18
C ASN A 12 14.11 -16.85 -37.73
N ILE A 13 13.81 -16.83 -36.42
CA ILE A 13 13.01 -15.76 -35.79
C ILE A 13 13.82 -14.49 -35.99
N LYS A 14 13.56 -13.79 -37.10
CA LYS A 14 14.07 -12.45 -37.37
C LYS A 14 13.77 -11.59 -36.14
N SER A 15 14.83 -11.18 -35.45
CA SER A 15 14.88 -10.15 -34.40
C SER A 15 13.54 -9.84 -33.70
N MET A 16 13.26 -10.51 -32.60
CA MET A 16 12.15 -10.12 -31.71
C MET A 16 12.46 -8.75 -31.10
N THR A 17 11.56 -7.78 -31.28
CA THR A 17 11.63 -6.50 -30.57
C THR A 17 10.61 -6.51 -29.45
N VAL A 18 11.05 -6.18 -28.23
CA VAL A 18 10.19 -6.09 -27.05
C VAL A 18 10.02 -4.63 -26.68
N LEU A 19 8.77 -4.17 -26.57
CA LEU A 19 8.46 -2.89 -25.95
C LEU A 19 8.06 -3.13 -24.50
N THR A 20 8.87 -2.62 -23.58
CA THR A 20 8.57 -2.66 -22.14
C THR A 20 8.16 -1.27 -21.67
N ILE A 21 7.00 -1.16 -21.03
CA ILE A 21 6.56 0.06 -20.36
C ILE A 21 6.80 -0.12 -18.86
N GLU A 22 7.73 0.65 -18.33
CA GLU A 22 8.13 0.59 -16.93
C GLU A 22 7.67 1.86 -16.19
N SER A 23 7.71 1.78 -14.86
CA SER A 23 7.22 2.77 -13.88
C SER A 23 5.71 2.74 -13.59
N ILE A 24 5.41 2.96 -12.31
CA ILE A 24 4.05 3.07 -11.76
C ILE A 24 3.25 4.16 -12.48
N HIS A 25 3.87 5.33 -12.71
CA HIS A 25 3.22 6.46 -13.37
C HIS A 25 2.84 6.14 -14.82
N SER A 26 3.76 5.58 -15.61
CA SER A 26 3.47 5.21 -17.00
C SER A 26 2.38 4.15 -17.10
N ILE A 27 2.37 3.17 -16.20
CA ILE A 27 1.40 2.07 -16.23
C ILE A 27 0.02 2.55 -15.75
N PHE A 28 -0.09 3.11 -14.54
CA PHE A 28 -1.39 3.37 -13.92
C PHE A 28 -1.99 4.73 -14.26
N ASP A 29 -1.18 5.75 -14.56
CA ASP A 29 -1.68 7.08 -14.89
C ASP A 29 -1.83 7.30 -16.41
N LYS A 30 -1.17 6.48 -17.24
CA LYS A 30 -1.22 6.62 -18.71
C LYS A 30 -1.76 5.38 -19.40
N LEU A 31 -1.09 4.23 -19.24
CA LEU A 31 -1.41 3.03 -20.02
C LEU A 31 -2.79 2.44 -19.73
N ILE A 32 -3.12 2.25 -18.44
CA ILE A 32 -4.43 1.72 -18.05
C ILE A 32 -5.58 2.62 -18.51
N PRO A 33 -5.54 3.95 -18.30
CA PRO A 33 -6.54 4.86 -18.86
C PRO A 33 -6.72 4.77 -20.38
N ILE A 34 -5.64 4.58 -21.15
CA ILE A 34 -5.70 4.41 -22.62
C ILE A 34 -6.47 3.14 -22.99
N PHE A 35 -6.27 2.04 -22.27
CA PHE A 35 -6.93 0.76 -22.56
C PHE A 35 -8.37 0.69 -22.06
N ASN A 36 -8.77 1.54 -21.12
CA ASN A 36 -10.08 1.43 -20.48
C ASN A 36 -11.28 1.48 -21.44
N PRO A 37 -11.36 2.42 -22.40
CA PRO A 37 -12.44 2.44 -23.41
C PRO A 37 -12.45 1.23 -24.35
N TYR A 38 -11.33 0.50 -24.40
CA TYR A 38 -11.08 -0.60 -25.33
C TYR A 38 -10.94 -1.95 -24.60
N SER A 39 -11.30 -2.00 -23.32
CA SER A 39 -11.09 -3.15 -22.44
C SER A 39 -11.81 -4.41 -22.93
N HIS A 40 -12.90 -4.27 -23.70
CA HIS A 40 -13.61 -5.39 -24.32
C HIS A 40 -12.77 -6.17 -25.34
N TYR A 41 -11.71 -5.59 -25.89
CA TYR A 41 -10.80 -6.28 -26.81
C TYR A 41 -9.77 -7.17 -26.11
N PHE A 42 -9.75 -7.22 -24.77
CA PHE A 42 -8.77 -8.05 -24.05
C PHE A 42 -9.14 -9.55 -24.04
N TYR A 43 -10.39 -9.93 -24.34
CA TYR A 43 -10.84 -11.34 -24.42
C TYR A 43 -10.28 -12.21 -23.27
N TRP A 44 -9.41 -13.18 -23.57
CA TRP A 44 -8.79 -14.08 -22.58
C TRP A 44 -7.75 -13.41 -21.67
N LYS A 45 -7.30 -12.19 -22.00
CA LYS A 45 -6.44 -11.32 -21.16
C LYS A 45 -7.23 -10.34 -20.30
N TYR A 46 -8.55 -10.33 -20.39
CA TYR A 46 -9.40 -9.43 -19.61
C TYR A 46 -9.18 -9.58 -18.10
N PRO A 47 -9.05 -10.79 -17.51
CA PRO A 47 -8.81 -10.93 -16.08
C PRO A 47 -7.53 -10.23 -15.58
N GLN A 48 -6.45 -10.25 -16.39
CA GLN A 48 -5.20 -9.56 -16.05
C GLN A 48 -5.35 -8.04 -16.17
N TYR A 49 -6.06 -7.56 -17.19
CA TYR A 49 -6.40 -6.15 -17.33
C TYR A 49 -7.26 -5.66 -16.15
N GLU A 50 -8.29 -6.41 -15.77
CA GLU A 50 -9.16 -6.11 -14.63
C GLU A 50 -8.34 -6.04 -13.33
N LEU A 51 -7.44 -7.01 -13.10
CA LEU A 51 -6.53 -7.01 -11.96
C LEU A 51 -5.67 -5.74 -11.91
N MET A 52 -5.06 -5.36 -13.04
CA MET A 52 -4.25 -4.14 -13.12
C MET A 52 -5.09 -2.87 -12.91
N SER A 53 -6.31 -2.83 -13.45
CA SER A 53 -7.23 -1.71 -13.28
C SER A 53 -7.66 -1.56 -11.83
N ARG A 54 -7.95 -2.66 -11.15
CA ARG A 54 -8.23 -2.68 -9.71
C ARG A 54 -7.04 -2.15 -8.94
N LEU A 55 -5.83 -2.64 -9.22
CA LEU A 55 -4.59 -2.19 -8.59
C LEU A 55 -4.35 -0.68 -8.79
N ALA A 56 -4.58 -0.16 -10.00
CA ALA A 56 -4.44 1.25 -10.32
C ALA A 56 -5.26 2.15 -9.37
N ARG A 57 -6.49 1.74 -9.03
CA ARG A 57 -7.35 2.48 -8.06
C ARG A 57 -6.66 2.64 -6.70
N PHE A 58 -6.06 1.58 -6.16
CA PHE A 58 -5.36 1.62 -4.87
C PHE A 58 -4.07 2.45 -4.95
N ILE A 59 -3.30 2.30 -6.03
CA ILE A 59 -2.02 3.00 -6.19
C ILE A 59 -2.25 4.50 -6.38
N ASN A 60 -3.21 4.90 -7.20
CA ASN A 60 -3.54 6.29 -7.46
C ASN A 60 -4.12 6.97 -6.21
N ALA A 61 -4.87 6.23 -5.40
CA ALA A 61 -5.34 6.69 -4.09
C ALA A 61 -4.25 6.70 -3.01
N LYS A 62 -3.00 6.32 -3.32
CA LYS A 62 -1.89 6.20 -2.35
C LYS A 62 -2.17 5.25 -1.18
N ALA A 63 -3.02 4.23 -1.40
CA ALA A 63 -3.34 3.21 -0.39
C ALA A 63 -2.10 2.47 0.15
N HIS A 64 -1.08 2.29 -0.71
CA HIS A 64 0.19 1.65 -0.37
C HIS A 64 1.01 2.41 0.67
N TYR A 65 0.66 3.65 1.05
CA TYR A 65 1.27 4.34 2.19
C TYR A 65 0.73 3.89 3.54
N THR A 66 -0.27 3.01 3.56
CA THR A 66 -0.84 2.44 4.78
C THR A 66 -0.62 0.93 4.79
N LEU A 67 -0.37 0.36 5.98
CA LEU A 67 -0.15 -1.08 6.11
C LEU A 67 -1.35 -1.88 5.58
N TYR A 68 -2.57 -1.49 5.96
CA TYR A 68 -3.80 -2.16 5.53
C TYR A 68 -4.00 -2.08 4.00
N GLY A 69 -3.75 -0.91 3.41
CA GLY A 69 -3.82 -0.74 1.96
C GLY A 69 -2.76 -1.55 1.21
N PHE A 70 -1.53 -1.61 1.70
CA PHE A 70 -0.46 -2.43 1.10
C PHE A 70 -0.79 -3.93 1.19
N THR A 71 -1.26 -4.41 2.34
CA THR A 71 -1.71 -5.80 2.51
C THR A 71 -2.84 -6.13 1.53
N THR A 72 -3.82 -5.24 1.38
CA THR A 72 -4.94 -5.41 0.44
C THR A 72 -4.46 -5.47 -1.01
N ILE A 73 -3.49 -4.62 -1.39
CA ILE A 73 -2.86 -4.66 -2.71
C ILE A 73 -2.20 -6.03 -2.94
N LEU A 74 -1.48 -6.56 -1.95
CA LEU A 74 -0.82 -7.85 -2.07
C LEU A 74 -1.82 -9.00 -2.20
N ASP A 75 -2.92 -8.97 -1.44
CA ASP A 75 -4.01 -9.94 -1.55
C ASP A 75 -4.63 -9.93 -2.96
N ILE A 76 -4.82 -8.74 -3.55
CA ILE A 76 -5.28 -8.62 -4.95
C ILE A 76 -4.25 -9.25 -5.89
N ILE A 77 -2.97 -8.89 -5.79
CA ILE A 77 -1.93 -9.44 -6.66
C ILE A 77 -1.88 -10.96 -6.58
N TYR A 78 -1.99 -11.54 -5.37
CA TYR A 78 -1.91 -12.97 -5.13
C TYR A 78 -3.21 -13.74 -5.40
N SER A 79 -4.36 -13.06 -5.57
CA SER A 79 -5.61 -13.73 -5.94
C SER A 79 -5.59 -14.28 -7.37
N TYR A 80 -4.69 -13.78 -8.23
CA TYR A 80 -4.53 -14.27 -9.59
C TYR A 80 -3.52 -15.42 -9.65
N PRO A 81 -3.83 -16.58 -10.29
CA PRO A 81 -2.91 -17.70 -10.38
C PRO A 81 -1.72 -17.35 -11.27
N ASN A 82 -0.51 -17.41 -10.71
CA ASN A 82 0.74 -17.19 -11.42
C ASN A 82 1.88 -17.93 -10.71
N SER A 83 2.86 -18.43 -11.46
CA SER A 83 4.07 -19.03 -10.93
C SER A 83 4.93 -17.95 -10.28
N ARG A 84 4.97 -17.94 -8.95
CA ARG A 84 5.73 -16.95 -8.16
C ARG A 84 6.86 -17.63 -7.42
N LEU A 85 8.01 -16.96 -7.35
CA LEU A 85 9.19 -17.46 -6.63
C LEU A 85 9.02 -17.42 -5.11
N LYS A 86 8.16 -16.53 -4.60
CA LYS A 86 7.94 -16.28 -3.18
C LYS A 86 6.46 -16.31 -2.84
N SER A 87 6.15 -16.81 -1.64
CA SER A 87 4.79 -16.83 -1.11
C SER A 87 4.29 -15.42 -0.77
N LYS A 88 2.99 -15.30 -0.51
CA LYS A 88 2.39 -14.03 -0.07
C LYS A 88 2.93 -13.63 1.30
N GLU A 89 3.05 -14.61 2.18
CA GLU A 89 3.48 -14.48 3.57
C GLU A 89 4.89 -13.90 3.65
N TYR A 90 5.80 -14.35 2.78
CA TYR A 90 7.15 -13.79 2.65
C TYR A 90 7.13 -12.27 2.43
N TRP A 91 6.27 -11.77 1.52
CA TRP A 91 6.17 -10.34 1.26
C TRP A 91 5.47 -9.58 2.39
N LEU A 92 4.46 -10.18 3.01
CA LEU A 92 3.78 -9.60 4.17
C LEU A 92 4.76 -9.36 5.32
N GLU A 93 5.64 -10.31 5.61
CA GLU A 93 6.67 -10.17 6.64
C GLU A 93 7.61 -8.99 6.36
N ILE A 94 8.08 -8.86 5.11
CA ILE A 94 8.95 -7.75 4.70
C ILE A 94 8.23 -6.41 4.85
N ILE A 95 6.98 -6.33 4.40
CA ILE A 95 6.17 -5.10 4.48
C ILE A 95 5.92 -4.72 5.94
N GLN A 96 5.50 -5.66 6.78
CA GLN A 96 5.27 -5.43 8.20
C GLN A 96 6.54 -4.96 8.90
N SER A 97 7.68 -5.60 8.61
CA SER A 97 8.98 -5.20 9.15
C SER A 97 9.34 -3.76 8.75
N TRP A 98 9.18 -3.41 7.47
CA TRP A 98 9.44 -2.06 6.99
C TRP A 98 8.54 -1.01 7.67
N PHE A 99 7.24 -1.27 7.78
CA PHE A 99 6.29 -0.40 8.47
C PHE A 99 6.63 -0.26 9.96
N LYS A 100 7.09 -1.33 10.62
CA LYS A 100 7.56 -1.26 12.02
C LYS A 100 8.79 -0.36 12.16
N THR A 101 9.75 -0.46 11.23
CA THR A 101 10.92 0.43 11.21
C THR A 101 10.53 1.90 11.02
N GLN A 102 9.56 2.20 10.17
CA GLN A 102 9.07 3.58 10.01
C GLN A 102 8.32 4.08 11.25
N ALA A 103 7.50 3.22 11.88
CA ALA A 103 6.73 3.57 13.07
C ALA A 103 7.61 4.00 14.26
N ASN A 104 8.79 3.38 14.42
CA ASN A 104 9.76 3.72 15.45
C ASN A 104 10.23 5.19 15.38
N LYS A 105 10.08 5.86 14.23
CA LYS A 105 10.42 7.28 14.08
C LYS A 105 9.38 8.24 14.68
N ASN A 106 8.16 7.77 14.99
CA ASN A 106 7.04 8.62 15.38
C ASN A 106 6.90 8.89 16.89
N ASN A 107 7.84 8.43 17.73
CA ASN A 107 7.79 8.39 19.21
C ASN A 107 6.63 7.58 19.82
N SER A 108 5.48 7.49 19.15
CA SER A 108 4.37 6.60 19.51
C SER A 108 4.68 5.12 19.29
N GLY A 109 5.66 4.81 18.44
CA GLY A 109 5.89 3.46 17.92
C GLY A 109 4.85 3.01 16.90
N GLU A 110 3.99 3.92 16.44
CA GLU A 110 2.84 3.62 15.59
C GLU A 110 2.92 4.34 14.25
N ASN A 111 2.57 3.64 13.16
CA ASN A 111 2.48 4.24 11.84
C ASN A 111 1.37 5.28 11.79
N ASN A 112 1.61 6.38 11.08
CA ASN A 112 0.64 7.44 10.85
C ASN A 112 0.16 8.15 12.13
N ILE A 113 0.85 7.98 13.27
CA ILE A 113 0.51 8.60 14.55
C ILE A 113 1.74 9.33 15.13
N PRO A 114 2.16 10.49 14.59
CA PRO A 114 3.20 11.30 15.21
C PRO A 114 2.79 11.90 16.57
N ALA A 115 3.79 12.08 17.43
CA ALA A 115 3.68 12.90 18.64
C ALA A 115 3.40 14.36 18.32
N VAL A 116 2.52 14.99 19.11
CA VAL A 116 2.32 16.44 19.12
C VAL A 116 2.96 17.00 20.37
N TYR A 117 3.85 17.97 20.20
CA TYR A 117 4.54 18.63 21.30
C TYR A 117 3.81 19.88 21.77
N GLY A 118 3.81 20.08 23.09
CA GLY A 118 3.25 21.26 23.73
C GLY A 118 3.99 22.54 23.36
N ARG A 119 3.36 23.67 23.65
CA ARG A 119 3.92 25.02 23.47
C ARG A 119 4.10 25.70 24.83
N ALA A 120 4.85 26.80 24.85
CA ALA A 120 5.10 27.59 26.06
C ALA A 120 5.61 26.74 27.24
N SER A 121 4.86 26.67 28.35
CA SER A 121 5.20 25.90 29.56
C SER A 121 5.32 24.39 29.33
N LEU A 122 4.75 23.87 28.24
CA LEU A 122 4.78 22.44 27.88
C LEU A 122 5.74 22.15 26.71
N LYS A 123 6.64 23.07 26.37
CA LYS A 123 7.59 22.89 25.26
C LYS A 123 8.45 21.64 25.49
N GLY A 124 8.54 20.78 24.48
CA GLY A 124 9.31 19.53 24.52
C GLY A 124 8.56 18.34 25.13
N GLN A 125 7.40 18.56 25.75
CA GLN A 125 6.54 17.49 26.25
C GLN A 125 5.54 17.06 25.17
N ILE A 126 5.28 15.76 25.07
CA ILE A 126 4.19 15.25 24.22
C ILE A 126 2.87 15.56 24.93
N VAL A 127 1.92 16.17 24.22
CA VAL A 127 0.61 16.58 24.75
C VAL A 127 -0.57 15.94 24.04
N ALA A 128 -0.34 15.35 22.86
CA ALA A 128 -1.34 14.65 22.09
C ALA A 128 -0.73 13.67 21.08
N TRP A 129 -1.57 12.77 20.58
CA TRP A 129 -1.29 11.93 19.42
C TRP A 129 -2.13 12.40 18.23
N LYS A 130 -1.50 12.61 17.07
CA LYS A 130 -2.19 13.06 15.85
C LYS A 130 -2.22 11.95 14.81
N CYS A 131 -3.40 11.64 14.28
CA CYS A 131 -3.53 10.75 13.13
C CYS A 131 -3.28 11.53 11.82
N VAL A 132 -2.35 11.04 10.99
CA VAL A 132 -1.97 11.63 9.70
C VAL A 132 -2.20 10.64 8.58
N PHE A 133 -2.98 11.03 7.57
CA PHE A 133 -3.40 10.16 6.47
C PHE A 133 -2.90 10.69 5.11
N PRO A 134 -2.83 9.84 4.06
CA PRO A 134 -2.61 10.31 2.70
C PRO A 134 -3.66 11.36 2.29
N ILE A 135 -3.25 12.38 1.54
CA ILE A 135 -4.13 13.50 1.17
C ILE A 135 -5.31 12.99 0.32
N GLU A 136 -5.03 12.03 -0.55
CA GLU A 136 -5.97 11.39 -1.46
C GLU A 136 -7.08 10.63 -0.73
N SER A 137 -6.84 10.21 0.51
CA SER A 137 -7.84 9.52 1.33
C SER A 137 -9.00 10.41 1.74
N LYS A 138 -8.80 11.74 1.77
CA LYS A 138 -9.74 12.74 2.32
C LYS A 138 -10.21 12.43 3.74
N ILE A 139 -9.52 11.54 4.46
CA ILE A 139 -9.81 11.23 5.87
C ILE A 139 -9.40 12.44 6.71
N LYS A 140 -10.32 12.90 7.55
CA LYS A 140 -10.06 14.03 8.46
C LYS A 140 -8.97 13.64 9.47
N SER A 141 -7.89 14.42 9.55
CA SER A 141 -6.92 14.26 10.64
C SER A 141 -7.58 14.58 11.99
N LYS A 142 -7.29 13.76 13.00
CA LYS A 142 -7.79 13.93 14.37
C LYS A 142 -6.62 13.91 15.35
N GLN A 143 -6.78 14.62 16.46
CA GLN A 143 -5.81 14.66 17.56
C GLN A 143 -6.48 14.20 18.85
N PHE A 144 -5.74 13.47 19.66
CA PHE A 144 -6.18 12.93 20.95
C PHE A 144 -5.22 13.41 22.02
N GLY A 145 -5.64 14.44 22.76
CA GLY A 145 -4.85 15.09 23.79
C GLY A 145 -5.05 14.48 25.17
N PHE A 146 -4.14 14.80 26.08
CA PHE A 146 -4.20 14.44 27.49
C PHE A 146 -3.67 15.59 28.35
N THR A 147 -4.28 15.80 29.53
CA THR A 147 -3.91 16.89 30.46
C THR A 147 -3.22 16.34 31.72
N ASN A 148 -2.17 17.05 32.16
CA ASN A 148 -1.36 16.73 33.33
C ASN A 148 -1.98 17.29 34.60
N ASN A 149 -2.46 16.42 35.50
CA ASN A 149 -2.68 16.82 36.89
C ASN A 149 -1.90 15.94 37.90
N THR A 150 -1.42 14.73 37.55
CA THR A 150 -0.51 13.91 38.39
C THR A 150 0.31 12.92 37.53
N GLU A 151 1.54 12.57 37.94
CA GLU A 151 2.45 11.69 37.15
C GLU A 151 1.89 10.29 36.86
N SER A 152 1.22 9.67 37.84
CA SER A 152 0.62 8.33 37.67
C SER A 152 -0.58 8.37 36.71
N SER A 153 -1.41 9.40 36.79
CA SER A 153 -2.54 9.59 35.86
C SER A 153 -2.08 9.97 34.44
N MET A 154 -0.91 10.62 34.31
CA MET A 154 -0.35 11.01 33.03
C MET A 154 -0.04 9.81 32.13
N ARG A 155 0.65 8.78 32.65
CA ARG A 155 1.00 7.58 31.85
C ARG A 155 -0.24 6.83 31.36
N ILE A 156 -1.27 6.76 32.20
CA ILE A 156 -2.54 6.12 31.86
C ILE A 156 -3.23 6.91 30.74
N ARG A 157 -3.37 8.23 30.89
CA ARG A 157 -4.00 9.10 29.88
C ARG A 157 -3.24 9.12 28.56
N ILE A 158 -1.91 9.06 28.58
CA ILE A 158 -1.09 8.93 27.36
C ILE A 158 -1.44 7.65 26.60
N ARG A 159 -1.53 6.52 27.33
CA ARG A 159 -1.89 5.22 26.74
C ARG A 159 -3.32 5.22 26.22
N GLU A 160 -4.27 5.76 26.97
CA GLU A 160 -5.67 5.87 26.53
C GLU A 160 -5.80 6.72 25.27
N ALA A 161 -5.13 7.87 25.22
CA ALA A 161 -5.11 8.73 24.03
C ALA A 161 -4.47 8.01 22.83
N LEU A 162 -3.42 7.23 23.06
CA LEU A 162 -2.77 6.44 22.00
C LEU A 162 -3.71 5.35 21.48
N THR A 163 -4.37 4.60 22.37
CA THR A 163 -5.36 3.58 22.01
C THR A 163 -6.51 4.18 21.20
N GLN A 164 -7.02 5.35 21.59
CA GLN A 164 -8.06 6.04 20.81
C GLN A 164 -7.56 6.47 19.42
N ALA A 165 -6.32 6.95 19.33
CA ALA A 165 -5.69 7.32 18.05
C ALA A 165 -5.51 6.10 17.14
N ILE A 166 -5.06 4.96 17.69
CA ILE A 166 -4.92 3.69 16.97
C ILE A 166 -6.27 3.22 16.43
N THR A 167 -7.29 3.14 17.30
CA THR A 167 -8.64 2.71 16.91
C THR A 167 -9.21 3.61 15.82
N TYR A 168 -9.07 4.93 15.97
CA TYR A 168 -9.53 5.87 14.94
C TYR A 168 -8.78 5.71 13.62
N ARG A 169 -7.45 5.57 13.66
CA ARG A 169 -6.62 5.33 12.47
C ARG A 169 -7.08 4.06 11.75
N ASP A 170 -7.16 2.94 12.46
CA ASP A 170 -7.41 1.63 11.86
C ASP A 170 -8.82 1.54 11.28
N THR A 171 -9.82 2.04 11.99
CA THR A 171 -11.20 2.09 11.50
C THR A 171 -11.34 2.99 10.27
N SER A 172 -10.72 4.18 10.28
CA SER A 172 -10.81 5.13 9.18
C SER A 172 -10.07 4.62 7.93
N ILE A 173 -8.85 4.09 8.11
CA ILE A 173 -8.07 3.51 7.00
C ILE A 173 -8.81 2.31 6.43
N LYS A 174 -9.30 1.39 7.27
CA LYS A 174 -10.03 0.21 6.79
C LYS A 174 -11.26 0.61 5.99
N SER A 175 -12.10 1.48 6.54
CA SER A 175 -13.31 1.96 5.85
C SER A 175 -12.99 2.62 4.51
N TRP A 176 -11.93 3.42 4.45
CA TRP A 176 -11.47 4.04 3.21
C TRP A 176 -10.96 3.01 2.19
N ILE A 177 -10.07 2.10 2.60
CA ILE A 177 -9.50 1.08 1.71
C ILE A 177 -10.57 0.13 1.19
N ASP A 178 -11.53 -0.25 2.04
CA ASP A 178 -12.66 -1.10 1.63
C ASP A 178 -13.57 -0.40 0.61
N SER A 179 -13.67 0.94 0.65
CA SER A 179 -14.41 1.70 -0.36
C SER A 179 -13.75 1.75 -1.75
N LEU A 180 -12.47 1.34 -1.86
CA LEU A 180 -11.73 1.27 -3.13
C LEU A 180 -11.85 -0.09 -3.84
N LYS A 181 -12.40 -1.11 -3.15
CA LYS A 181 -12.59 -2.46 -3.68
C LYS A 181 -13.68 -2.46 -4.75
#